data_AF-A0A938SGF1-F1
#
_entry.id   AF-A0A938SGF1-F1
#
_cell.length_a   1.000
_cell.length_b   1.000
_cell.length_c   1.000
_cell.angle_alpha   90.00
_cell.angle_beta   90.00
_cell.angle_gamma   90.00
#
_symmetry.space_group_name_H-M   'P 1'
#
loop_
_entity.id
_entity.type
_entity.pdbx_description
1 polymer ?
#
loop_
_entity_poly.entity_id
_entity_poly.type
_entity_poly.pdbx_seq_one_letter_code
_entity_poly.pdbx_strand_id
1 'polypeptide(L)'
;MPTVQSLDDLIARKAAEFADQITAAAGLADKEEEIRIETEKQLAFIQKEAGIKLEGRHEFTVASGRVDSVYDRVIIEYKNPKSPADRIGPKPDSPGSRKVVEQIKKRFYDMRTQHRQPLNTLFGVGLDGNHFIFVRFRDDKWQVQEPVEVNRYSAERFLWALFNLGNKGKPFSPEYLAGDFGSESELARRGVCTLYNAIISTDHPRAQTFFKQWKILFGEVCGYDVDSPSEKIRKLAEFYGAPTQGVGAAPLLFAVHTYYSIFMKLLAAEIVAFFHKLPTPLQKMMSATTTAKLKREVEDLEAGSLFRHLNITNFLEGDLFAWYTSVWC
;
A
#
# COMPACT_ATOMS: atom_id res chain seq x y z
N MET A 1 15.11 23.49 -12.76
CA MET A 1 14.56 22.18 -13.17
C MET A 1 13.05 22.34 -13.23
N PRO A 2 12.36 21.92 -14.31
CA PRO A 2 10.91 21.99 -14.33
C PRO A 2 10.38 21.13 -13.18
N THR A 3 9.56 21.73 -12.32
CA THR A 3 8.81 21.01 -11.28
C THR A 3 8.05 19.88 -11.96
N VAL A 4 8.48 18.64 -11.71
CA VAL A 4 7.69 17.45 -12.02
C VAL A 4 6.37 17.65 -11.27
N GLN A 5 5.30 18.00 -11.99
CA GLN A 5 3.99 18.14 -11.38
C GLN A 5 3.65 16.80 -10.72
N SER A 6 3.32 16.82 -9.43
CA SER A 6 2.95 15.60 -8.76
C SER A 6 1.64 15.07 -9.37
N LEU A 7 1.51 13.75 -9.48
CA LEU A 7 0.27 13.12 -9.96
C LEU A 7 -0.93 13.60 -9.14
N ASP A 8 -0.75 13.86 -7.85
CA ASP A 8 -1.79 14.37 -6.97
C ASP A 8 -2.25 15.78 -7.39
N ASP A 9 -1.33 16.69 -7.73
CA ASP A 9 -1.67 18.03 -8.21
C ASP A 9 -2.40 18.00 -9.57
N LEU A 10 -2.03 17.06 -10.44
CA LEU A 10 -2.73 16.85 -11.70
C LEU A 10 -4.15 16.34 -11.46
N ILE A 11 -4.30 15.31 -10.62
CA ILE A 11 -5.61 14.73 -10.28
C ILE A 11 -6.52 15.79 -9.67
N ALA A 12 -6.04 16.57 -8.71
CA ALA A 12 -6.83 17.62 -8.06
C ALA A 12 -7.33 18.68 -9.05
N ARG A 13 -6.48 19.12 -10.00
CA ARG A 13 -6.90 20.05 -11.05
C ARG A 13 -7.94 19.44 -11.99
N LYS A 14 -7.70 18.20 -12.44
CA LYS A 14 -8.57 17.50 -13.39
C LYS A 14 -9.89 17.02 -12.81
N ALA A 15 -9.96 16.84 -11.50
CA ALA A 15 -11.18 16.40 -10.83
C ALA A 15 -12.36 17.36 -11.02
N ALA A 16 -12.10 18.68 -11.01
CA ALA A 16 -13.13 19.68 -11.27
C ALA A 16 -13.63 19.59 -12.73
N GLU A 17 -12.71 19.59 -13.69
CA GLU A 17 -13.05 19.44 -15.12
C GLU A 17 -13.82 18.14 -15.38
N PHE A 18 -13.38 17.02 -14.80
CA PHE A 18 -14.05 15.73 -14.89
C PHE A 18 -15.49 15.82 -14.36
N ALA A 19 -15.67 16.36 -13.14
CA ALA A 19 -17.00 16.46 -12.53
C ALA A 19 -17.96 17.28 -13.41
N ASP A 20 -17.53 18.44 -13.88
CA ASP A 20 -18.35 19.33 -14.70
C ASP A 20 -18.79 18.66 -16.01
N GLN A 21 -17.86 17.97 -16.70
CA GLN A 21 -18.16 17.28 -17.96
C GLN A 21 -19.14 16.11 -17.75
N ILE A 22 -18.95 15.33 -16.68
CA ILE A 22 -19.79 14.17 -16.40
C ILE A 22 -21.19 14.58 -15.96
N THR A 23 -21.33 15.61 -15.13
CA THR A 23 -22.64 16.14 -14.75
C THR A 23 -23.35 16.78 -15.95
N ALA A 24 -22.62 17.47 -16.83
CA ALA A 24 -23.20 18.00 -18.07
C ALA A 24 -23.71 16.87 -18.98
N ALA A 25 -22.94 15.78 -19.13
CA ALA A 25 -23.37 14.60 -19.87
C ALA A 25 -24.59 13.94 -19.25
N ALA A 26 -24.66 13.84 -17.92
CA ALA A 26 -25.80 13.28 -17.20
C ALA A 26 -27.10 14.07 -17.43
N GLY A 27 -27.02 15.39 -17.56
CA GLY A 27 -28.17 16.23 -17.88
C GLY A 27 -28.77 15.95 -19.27
N LEU A 28 -27.94 15.48 -20.22
CA LEU A 28 -28.36 15.21 -21.60
C LEU A 28 -28.65 13.72 -21.82
N ALA A 29 -28.01 12.82 -21.08
CA ALA A 29 -28.02 11.39 -21.33
C ALA A 29 -29.41 10.75 -21.21
N ASP A 30 -29.80 9.97 -22.22
CA ASP A 30 -30.96 9.09 -22.20
C ASP A 30 -30.60 7.65 -21.83
N LYS A 31 -29.32 7.27 -21.96
CA LYS A 31 -28.83 5.91 -21.74
C LYS A 31 -27.58 5.89 -20.87
N GLU A 32 -27.41 4.78 -20.14
CA GLU A 32 -26.20 4.47 -19.36
C GLU A 32 -24.92 4.55 -20.20
N GLU A 33 -25.01 4.10 -21.46
CA GLU A 33 -23.91 4.08 -22.41
C GLU A 33 -23.29 5.47 -22.66
N GLU A 34 -24.07 6.54 -22.59
CA GLU A 34 -23.59 7.91 -22.81
C GLU A 34 -22.74 8.40 -21.63
N ILE A 35 -23.11 8.01 -20.40
CA ILE A 35 -22.31 8.27 -19.19
C ILE A 35 -21.00 7.50 -19.26
N ARG A 36 -21.06 6.24 -19.69
CA ARG A 36 -19.88 5.42 -19.89
C ARG A 36 -18.94 6.07 -20.91
N ILE A 37 -19.43 6.41 -22.10
CA ILE A 37 -18.63 7.02 -23.16
C ILE A 37 -17.97 8.32 -22.70
N GLU A 38 -18.71 9.23 -22.06
CA GLU A 38 -18.10 10.49 -21.61
C GLU A 38 -17.08 10.24 -20.49
N THR A 39 -17.35 9.32 -19.57
CA THR A 39 -16.38 8.93 -18.53
C THR A 39 -15.08 8.41 -19.14
N GLU A 40 -15.16 7.44 -20.04
CA GLU A 40 -13.98 6.86 -20.69
C GLU A 40 -13.20 7.91 -21.50
N LYS A 41 -13.91 8.82 -22.18
CA LYS A 41 -13.29 9.94 -22.91
C LYS A 41 -12.52 10.88 -21.98
N GLN A 42 -13.10 11.28 -20.84
CA GLN A 42 -12.41 12.12 -19.87
C GLN A 42 -11.21 11.41 -19.26
N LEU A 43 -11.34 10.13 -18.91
CA LEU A 43 -10.23 9.32 -18.41
C LEU A 43 -9.08 9.25 -19.43
N ALA A 44 -9.37 9.08 -20.72
CA ALA A 44 -8.38 9.07 -21.79
C ALA A 44 -7.58 10.38 -21.89
N PHE A 45 -8.23 11.53 -21.71
CA PHE A 45 -7.52 12.82 -21.66
C PHE A 45 -6.60 12.92 -20.45
N ILE A 46 -7.08 12.53 -19.26
CA ILE A 46 -6.29 12.58 -18.03
C ILE A 46 -5.09 11.62 -18.11
N GLN A 47 -5.26 10.41 -18.66
CA GLN A 47 -4.17 9.46 -18.90
C GLN A 47 -3.05 10.07 -19.75
N LYS A 48 -3.43 10.71 -20.87
CA LYS A 48 -2.49 11.34 -21.80
C LYS A 48 -1.70 12.46 -21.12
N GLU A 49 -2.37 13.30 -20.33
CA GLU A 49 -1.72 14.40 -19.63
C GLU A 49 -0.85 13.92 -18.45
N ALA A 50 -1.28 12.84 -17.77
CA ALA A 50 -0.54 12.23 -16.68
C ALA A 50 0.70 11.45 -17.13
N GLY A 51 0.82 11.12 -18.42
CA GLY A 51 1.81 10.16 -18.90
C GLY A 51 1.63 8.76 -18.29
N ILE A 52 0.42 8.45 -17.82
CA ILE A 52 0.07 7.18 -17.17
C ILE A 52 -0.79 6.38 -18.13
N LYS A 53 -0.42 5.12 -18.33
CA LYS A 53 -1.26 4.15 -19.00
C LYS A 53 -2.15 3.47 -17.95
N LEU A 54 -3.45 3.73 -17.98
CA LEU A 54 -4.39 2.81 -17.31
C LEU A 54 -4.70 1.70 -18.31
N GLU A 55 -4.40 0.46 -17.97
CA GLU A 55 -4.79 -0.69 -18.78
C GLU A 55 -6.26 -1.03 -18.48
N GLY A 56 -7.17 -0.25 -19.04
CA GLY A 56 -8.58 -0.58 -19.04
C GLY A 56 -8.81 -1.84 -19.87
N ARG A 57 -9.32 -2.91 -19.25
CA ARG A 57 -9.82 -4.07 -19.98
C ARG A 57 -11.34 -3.99 -19.98
N HIS A 58 -11.93 -3.89 -21.16
CA HIS A 58 -13.36 -4.12 -21.34
C HIS A 58 -13.59 -5.64 -21.43
N GLU A 59 -13.58 -6.34 -20.29
CA GLU A 59 -13.60 -7.81 -20.22
C GLU A 59 -14.19 -8.30 -18.88
N PHE A 60 -14.97 -9.39 -18.73
CA PHE A 60 -15.72 -10.28 -19.63
C PHE A 60 -16.90 -10.94 -18.88
N THR A 61 -17.86 -11.46 -19.68
CA THR A 61 -19.05 -12.21 -19.27
C THR A 61 -18.74 -13.67 -18.98
N VAL A 62 -19.03 -14.15 -17.76
CA VAL A 62 -19.20 -15.59 -17.48
C VAL A 62 -20.36 -15.75 -16.49
N ALA A 63 -21.53 -16.19 -16.99
CA ALA A 63 -22.77 -16.51 -16.24
C ALA A 63 -23.46 -15.41 -15.40
N SER A 64 -22.83 -14.27 -15.17
CA SER A 64 -23.15 -13.33 -14.10
C SER A 64 -23.66 -11.93 -14.59
N GLY A 65 -23.53 -11.63 -15.89
CA GLY A 65 -23.79 -10.31 -16.49
C GLY A 65 -22.48 -9.62 -16.91
N ARG A 66 -22.53 -8.44 -17.55
CA ARG A 66 -21.37 -7.69 -18.08
C ARG A 66 -20.86 -6.57 -17.15
N VAL A 67 -19.54 -6.45 -16.94
CA VAL A 67 -18.92 -5.26 -16.29
C VAL A 67 -18.66 -4.22 -17.36
N ASP A 68 -18.83 -2.94 -17.02
CA ASP A 68 -18.61 -1.88 -17.98
C ASP A 68 -17.13 -1.55 -18.18
N SER A 69 -16.40 -1.34 -17.07
CA SER A 69 -14.96 -1.07 -17.09
C SER A 69 -14.24 -1.59 -15.84
N VAL A 70 -13.07 -2.20 -16.05
CA VAL A 70 -12.17 -2.67 -14.97
C VAL A 70 -10.75 -2.15 -15.20
N TYR A 71 -10.15 -1.62 -14.14
CA TYR A 71 -8.81 -1.04 -14.12
C TYR A 71 -7.99 -1.66 -12.98
N ASP A 72 -7.20 -2.70 -13.27
CA ASP A 72 -6.43 -3.58 -12.36
C ASP A 72 -7.18 -4.07 -11.10
N ARG A 73 -7.60 -3.15 -10.23
CA ARG A 73 -8.33 -3.36 -8.96
C ARG A 73 -9.56 -2.48 -8.78
N VAL A 74 -9.87 -1.57 -9.70
CA VAL A 74 -11.04 -0.69 -9.66
C VAL A 74 -12.09 -1.20 -10.64
N ILE A 75 -13.29 -1.46 -10.12
CA ILE A 75 -14.47 -1.89 -10.88
C ILE A 75 -15.42 -0.71 -10.96
N ILE A 76 -15.81 -0.34 -12.18
CA ILE A 76 -16.77 0.73 -12.42
C ILE A 76 -18.04 0.11 -13.02
N GLU A 77 -19.18 0.41 -12.40
CA GLU A 77 -20.51 0.04 -12.87
C GLU A 77 -21.29 1.31 -13.15
N TYR A 78 -21.63 1.56 -14.41
CA TYR A 78 -22.38 2.75 -14.80
C TYR A 78 -23.86 2.52 -14.59
N LYS A 79 -24.63 3.61 -14.44
CA LYS A 79 -26.09 3.58 -14.35
C LYS A 79 -26.71 4.68 -15.19
N ASN A 80 -27.95 4.47 -15.62
CA ASN A 80 -28.72 5.47 -16.36
C ASN A 80 -29.31 6.52 -15.40
N PRO A 81 -28.94 7.81 -15.50
CA PRO A 81 -29.46 8.85 -14.60
C PRO A 81 -30.95 9.17 -14.81
N LYS A 82 -31.51 8.91 -16.01
CA LYS A 82 -32.92 9.18 -16.33
C LYS A 82 -33.86 8.01 -15.99
N SER A 83 -33.34 6.80 -15.78
CA SER A 83 -34.16 5.64 -15.41
C SER A 83 -34.45 5.65 -13.90
N PRO A 84 -35.72 5.75 -13.44
CA PRO A 84 -36.04 5.76 -12.01
C PRO A 84 -35.62 4.48 -11.27
N ALA A 85 -35.53 3.36 -12.00
CA ALA A 85 -35.12 2.08 -11.46
C ALA A 85 -33.59 1.92 -11.35
N ASP A 86 -32.83 2.65 -12.17
CA ASP A 86 -31.37 2.49 -12.27
C ASP A 86 -30.59 3.66 -11.66
N ARG A 87 -31.15 4.88 -11.71
CA ARG A 87 -30.48 6.09 -11.19
C ARG A 87 -30.07 5.90 -9.73
N ILE A 88 -28.88 6.36 -9.40
CA ILE A 88 -28.36 6.29 -8.03
C ILE A 88 -29.13 7.34 -7.22
N GLY A 89 -29.82 6.87 -6.18
CA GLY A 89 -30.59 7.74 -5.29
C GLY A 89 -29.71 8.30 -4.17
N PRO A 90 -30.22 9.24 -3.36
CA PRO A 90 -29.46 9.92 -2.31
C PRO A 90 -29.12 9.02 -1.10
N LYS A 91 -29.59 7.77 -1.08
CA LYS A 91 -29.40 6.81 0.01
C LYS A 91 -29.04 5.42 -0.54
N PRO A 92 -28.39 4.54 0.24
CA PRO A 92 -27.90 3.25 -0.23
C PRO A 92 -29.03 2.25 -0.48
N ASP A 93 -30.17 2.45 0.18
CA ASP A 93 -31.39 1.64 0.05
C ASP A 93 -32.27 2.03 -1.15
N SER A 94 -31.95 3.14 -1.82
CA SER A 94 -32.63 3.56 -3.05
C SER A 94 -32.55 2.43 -4.11
N PRO A 95 -33.59 2.22 -4.94
CA PRO A 95 -33.64 1.10 -5.89
C PRO A 95 -32.38 0.97 -6.77
N GLY A 96 -31.96 2.06 -7.43
CA GLY A 96 -30.75 2.06 -8.26
C GLY A 96 -29.46 1.88 -7.45
N SER A 97 -29.37 2.48 -6.26
CA SER A 97 -28.23 2.32 -5.35
C SER A 97 -28.04 0.87 -4.87
N ARG A 98 -29.13 0.18 -4.51
CA ARG A 98 -29.07 -1.26 -4.17
C ARG A 98 -28.64 -2.09 -5.36
N LYS A 99 -29.22 -1.83 -6.53
CA LYS A 99 -28.93 -2.55 -7.76
C LYS A 99 -27.45 -2.45 -8.14
N VAL A 100 -26.88 -1.24 -8.18
CA VAL A 100 -25.47 -1.04 -8.53
C VAL A 100 -24.54 -1.66 -7.49
N VAL A 101 -24.86 -1.59 -6.19
CA VAL A 101 -24.07 -2.24 -5.12
C VAL A 101 -24.07 -3.75 -5.26
N GLU A 102 -25.23 -4.36 -5.51
CA GLU A 102 -25.33 -5.82 -5.73
C GLU A 102 -24.52 -6.27 -6.94
N GLN A 103 -24.57 -5.51 -8.04
CA GLN A 103 -23.75 -5.77 -9.22
C GLN A 103 -22.26 -5.71 -8.89
N ILE A 104 -21.80 -4.64 -8.23
CA ILE A 104 -20.40 -4.49 -7.79
C ILE A 104 -19.97 -5.66 -6.90
N LYS A 105 -20.78 -6.05 -5.90
CA LYS A 105 -20.47 -7.19 -5.01
C LYS A 105 -20.30 -8.49 -5.80
N LYS A 106 -21.18 -8.73 -6.78
CA LYS A 106 -21.07 -9.87 -7.69
C LYS A 106 -19.72 -9.86 -8.42
N ARG A 107 -19.29 -8.69 -8.91
CA ARG A 107 -18.00 -8.52 -9.61
C ARG A 107 -16.80 -8.79 -8.75
N PHE A 108 -16.84 -8.36 -7.50
CA PHE A 108 -15.78 -8.67 -6.55
C PHE A 108 -15.60 -10.18 -6.38
N TYR A 109 -16.70 -10.95 -6.26
CA TYR A 109 -16.63 -12.41 -6.20
C TYR A 109 -16.17 -13.05 -7.51
N ASP A 110 -16.60 -12.52 -8.66
CA ASP A 110 -16.14 -12.97 -9.98
C ASP A 110 -14.62 -12.77 -10.11
N MET A 111 -14.09 -11.60 -9.72
CA MET A 111 -12.64 -11.31 -9.74
C MET A 111 -11.85 -12.24 -8.81
N ARG A 112 -12.39 -12.56 -7.63
CA ARG A 112 -11.76 -13.53 -6.72
C ARG A 112 -11.71 -14.93 -7.30
N THR A 113 -12.79 -15.38 -7.92
CA THR A 113 -12.88 -16.76 -8.44
C THR A 113 -12.10 -16.95 -9.74
N GLN A 114 -12.17 -15.99 -10.65
CA GLN A 114 -11.59 -16.09 -12.00
C GLN A 114 -10.14 -15.60 -12.05
N HIS A 115 -9.80 -14.56 -11.28
CA HIS A 115 -8.50 -13.89 -11.33
C HIS A 115 -7.71 -13.98 -10.02
N ARG A 116 -8.21 -14.72 -9.02
CA ARG A 116 -7.60 -14.86 -7.69
C ARG A 116 -7.31 -13.53 -6.99
N GLN A 117 -8.08 -12.49 -7.32
CA GLN A 117 -7.96 -11.19 -6.68
C GLN A 117 -8.65 -11.21 -5.30
N PRO A 118 -7.95 -10.94 -4.19
CA PRO A 118 -8.59 -10.91 -2.88
C PRO A 118 -9.60 -9.75 -2.78
N LEU A 119 -10.75 -9.96 -2.13
CA LEU A 119 -11.83 -8.96 -2.10
C LEU A 119 -11.40 -7.63 -1.46
N ASN A 120 -10.50 -7.69 -0.48
CA ASN A 120 -10.02 -6.52 0.25
C ASN A 120 -9.05 -5.63 -0.54
N THR A 121 -8.65 -6.06 -1.74
CA THR A 121 -7.77 -5.31 -2.63
C THR A 121 -8.54 -4.55 -3.71
N LEU A 122 -9.82 -4.88 -3.88
CA LEU A 122 -10.69 -4.32 -4.91
C LEU A 122 -11.41 -3.06 -4.42
N PHE A 123 -11.72 -2.16 -5.35
CA PHE A 123 -12.49 -0.96 -5.12
C PHE A 123 -13.63 -0.85 -6.14
N GLY A 124 -14.86 -0.72 -5.64
CA GLY A 124 -16.05 -0.65 -6.47
C GLY A 124 -16.60 0.77 -6.53
N VAL A 125 -16.98 1.21 -7.74
CA VAL A 125 -17.53 2.53 -7.99
C VAL A 125 -18.79 2.37 -8.83
N GLY A 126 -19.93 2.78 -8.30
CA GLY A 126 -21.13 3.02 -9.10
C GLY A 126 -21.16 4.48 -9.53
N LEU A 127 -21.52 4.75 -10.80
CA LEU A 127 -21.58 6.11 -11.34
C LEU A 127 -22.75 6.26 -12.31
N ASP A 128 -23.66 7.20 -12.06
CA ASP A 128 -24.72 7.58 -13.02
C ASP A 128 -24.51 8.95 -13.66
N GLY A 129 -23.40 9.60 -13.34
CA GLY A 129 -23.03 10.94 -13.77
C GLY A 129 -23.52 12.08 -12.87
N ASN A 130 -24.49 11.82 -11.99
CA ASN A 130 -24.92 12.73 -10.94
C ASN A 130 -24.40 12.33 -9.56
N HIS A 131 -24.26 11.02 -9.30
CA HIS A 131 -23.78 10.47 -8.05
C HIS A 131 -22.73 9.38 -8.26
N PHE A 132 -21.82 9.30 -7.29
CA PHE A 132 -20.98 8.14 -7.02
C PHE A 132 -21.55 7.32 -5.87
N ILE A 133 -21.33 6.01 -5.92
CA ILE A 133 -21.39 5.13 -4.73
C ILE A 133 -20.13 4.30 -4.64
N PHE A 134 -19.47 4.35 -3.48
CA PHE A 134 -18.19 3.67 -3.26
C PHE A 134 -18.37 2.42 -2.41
N VAL A 135 -17.80 1.31 -2.87
CA VAL A 135 -17.93 0.00 -2.23
C VAL A 135 -16.55 -0.61 -1.97
N ARG A 136 -16.34 -1.09 -0.74
CA ARG A 136 -15.14 -1.80 -0.30
C ARG A 136 -15.51 -3.07 0.48
N PHE A 137 -14.58 -4.01 0.53
CA PHE A 137 -14.63 -5.15 1.44
C PHE A 137 -13.46 -5.03 2.43
N ARG A 138 -13.74 -4.90 3.72
CA ARG A 138 -12.73 -4.76 4.78
C ARG A 138 -13.23 -5.43 6.05
N ASP A 139 -12.33 -6.04 6.82
CA ASP A 139 -12.65 -6.72 8.08
C ASP A 139 -13.81 -7.73 7.93
N ASP A 140 -13.77 -8.50 6.84
CA ASP A 140 -14.79 -9.45 6.41
C ASP A 140 -16.21 -8.88 6.26
N LYS A 141 -16.32 -7.56 6.07
CA LYS A 141 -17.59 -6.84 5.93
C LYS A 141 -17.60 -5.95 4.69
N TRP A 142 -18.80 -5.81 4.11
CA TRP A 142 -19.05 -4.83 3.07
C TRP A 142 -19.16 -3.43 3.66
N GLN A 143 -18.32 -2.52 3.20
CA GLN A 143 -18.40 -1.09 3.47
C GLN A 143 -18.97 -0.41 2.24
N VAL A 144 -20.25 -0.05 2.31
CA VAL A 144 -20.96 0.73 1.28
C VAL A 144 -21.11 2.13 1.81
N GLN A 145 -20.55 3.11 1.10
CA GLN A 145 -20.74 4.52 1.47
C GLN A 145 -22.09 5.03 0.99
N GLU A 146 -22.58 6.06 1.68
CA GLU A 146 -23.69 6.87 1.19
C GLU A 146 -23.38 7.39 -0.23
N PRO A 147 -24.36 7.38 -1.13
CA PRO A 147 -24.24 8.06 -2.41
C PRO A 147 -23.80 9.51 -2.22
N VAL A 148 -22.85 9.96 -3.02
CA VAL A 148 -22.35 11.33 -3.00
C VAL A 148 -22.49 11.95 -4.37
N GLU A 149 -22.88 13.22 -4.43
CA GLU A 149 -22.96 13.94 -5.70
C GLU A 149 -21.59 14.00 -6.39
N VAL A 150 -21.61 13.97 -7.72
CA VAL A 150 -20.44 14.24 -8.55
C VAL A 150 -20.08 15.72 -8.40
N ASN A 151 -18.91 15.97 -7.82
CA ASN A 151 -18.31 17.29 -7.68
C ASN A 151 -16.79 17.13 -7.64
N ARG A 152 -16.04 18.23 -7.55
CA ARG A 152 -14.57 18.19 -7.57
C ARG A 152 -13.98 17.21 -6.54
N TYR A 153 -14.54 17.12 -5.34
CA TYR A 153 -13.97 16.31 -4.26
C TYR A 153 -14.29 14.82 -4.41
N SER A 154 -15.51 14.49 -4.82
CA SER A 154 -15.89 13.09 -5.08
C SER A 154 -15.23 12.56 -6.35
N ALA A 155 -15.08 13.40 -7.39
CA ALA A 155 -14.32 13.10 -8.59
C ALA A 155 -12.82 12.92 -8.29
N GLU A 156 -12.23 13.76 -7.44
CA GLU A 156 -10.82 13.63 -7.04
C GLU A 156 -10.59 12.27 -6.38
N ARG A 157 -11.47 11.87 -5.44
CA ARG A 157 -11.42 10.54 -4.81
C ARG A 157 -11.53 9.40 -5.81
N PHE A 158 -12.43 9.51 -6.78
CA PHE A 158 -12.62 8.51 -7.83
C PHE A 158 -11.34 8.37 -8.69
N LEU A 159 -10.82 9.47 -9.21
CA LEU A 159 -9.60 9.50 -10.01
C LEU A 159 -8.40 9.01 -9.19
N TRP A 160 -8.28 9.41 -7.92
CA TRP A 160 -7.21 8.96 -7.04
C TRP A 160 -7.24 7.44 -6.83
N ALA A 161 -8.42 6.87 -6.65
CA ALA A 161 -8.57 5.41 -6.59
C ALA A 161 -8.17 4.75 -7.91
N LEU A 162 -8.60 5.30 -9.04
CA LEU A 162 -8.30 4.79 -10.38
C LEU A 162 -6.80 4.78 -10.69
N PHE A 163 -6.10 5.90 -10.45
CA PHE A 163 -4.68 6.04 -10.79
C PHE A 163 -3.75 5.39 -9.77
N ASN A 164 -4.08 5.37 -8.47
CA ASN A 164 -3.22 4.72 -7.49
C ASN A 164 -3.43 3.21 -7.43
N LEU A 165 -4.68 2.74 -7.46
CA LEU A 165 -4.93 1.28 -7.47
C LEU A 165 -4.76 0.66 -8.86
N GLY A 166 -4.90 1.46 -9.93
CA GLY A 166 -4.70 1.01 -11.31
C GLY A 166 -3.27 1.12 -11.84
N ASN A 167 -2.36 1.81 -11.14
CA ASN A 167 -0.98 2.03 -11.61
C ASN A 167 0.11 1.93 -10.53
N LYS A 168 -0.20 2.08 -9.23
CA LYS A 168 0.83 2.14 -8.16
C LYS A 168 0.68 1.04 -7.11
N GLY A 169 1.40 -0.04 -7.37
CA GLY A 169 1.93 -0.94 -6.34
C GLY A 169 0.90 -1.73 -5.51
N LYS A 170 1.42 -2.66 -4.70
CA LYS A 170 0.61 -3.36 -3.71
C LYS A 170 0.21 -2.37 -2.61
N PRO A 171 -1.05 -2.34 -2.16
CA PRO A 171 -1.43 -1.54 -1.00
C PRO A 171 -0.66 -2.02 0.22
N PHE A 172 -0.44 -1.14 1.19
CA PHE A 172 0.08 -1.49 2.53
C PHE A 172 -0.99 -2.24 3.36
N SER A 173 -1.60 -3.28 2.79
CA SER A 173 -2.45 -4.20 3.55
C SER A 173 -1.57 -5.20 4.31
N PRO A 174 -2.03 -5.71 5.47
CA PRO A 174 -1.27 -6.69 6.23
C PRO A 174 -0.86 -7.91 5.40
N GLU A 175 -1.71 -8.37 4.49
CA GLU A 175 -1.45 -9.55 3.66
C GLU A 175 -0.31 -9.32 2.66
N TYR A 176 -0.26 -8.14 2.02
CA TYR A 176 0.83 -7.82 1.09
C TYR A 176 2.14 -7.54 1.81
N LEU A 177 2.08 -6.81 2.93
CA LEU A 177 3.26 -6.55 3.75
C LEU A 177 3.84 -7.86 4.31
N ALA A 178 3.00 -8.76 4.83
CA ALA A 178 3.43 -10.06 5.31
C ALA A 178 3.94 -10.96 4.16
N GLY A 179 3.32 -10.90 2.98
CA GLY A 179 3.78 -11.64 1.82
C GLY A 179 5.17 -11.21 1.34
N ASP A 180 5.48 -9.92 1.37
CA ASP A 180 6.73 -9.37 0.84
C ASP A 180 7.85 -9.28 1.91
N PHE A 181 7.50 -8.95 3.15
CA PHE A 181 8.45 -8.66 4.24
C PHE A 181 8.26 -9.56 5.49
N GLY A 182 7.24 -10.42 5.51
CA GLY A 182 7.01 -11.34 6.63
C GLY A 182 7.96 -12.54 6.61
N SER A 183 7.94 -13.32 7.69
CA SER A 183 8.88 -14.44 7.92
C SER A 183 8.95 -15.46 6.77
N GLU A 184 7.83 -15.70 6.08
CA GLU A 184 7.75 -16.65 4.97
C GLU A 184 8.37 -16.12 3.66
N SER A 185 8.71 -14.83 3.57
CA SER A 185 9.26 -14.25 2.36
C SER A 185 10.75 -14.59 2.21
N GLU A 186 11.19 -14.80 0.96
CA GLU A 186 12.62 -15.04 0.68
C GLU A 186 13.49 -13.87 1.15
N LEU A 187 12.95 -12.64 1.05
CA LEU A 187 13.62 -11.43 1.51
C LEU A 187 13.89 -11.46 3.02
N ALA A 188 12.90 -11.85 3.83
CA ALA A 188 13.07 -11.98 5.27
C ALA A 188 14.06 -13.08 5.62
N ARG A 189 13.95 -14.25 4.96
CA ARG A 189 14.88 -15.37 5.16
C ARG A 189 16.33 -14.96 4.92
N ARG A 190 16.60 -14.34 3.76
CA ARG A 190 17.93 -13.85 3.40
C ARG A 190 18.39 -12.71 4.31
N GLY A 191 17.54 -11.73 4.57
CA GLY A 191 17.87 -10.56 5.38
C GLY A 191 18.28 -10.93 6.81
N VAL A 192 17.49 -11.77 7.48
CA VAL A 192 17.81 -12.26 8.83
C VAL A 192 19.11 -13.07 8.83
N CYS A 193 19.32 -13.97 7.87
CA CYS A 193 20.56 -14.73 7.78
C CYS A 193 21.79 -13.84 7.56
N THR A 194 21.69 -12.82 6.70
CA THR A 194 22.75 -11.84 6.48
C THR A 194 23.06 -11.05 7.76
N LEU A 195 22.04 -10.57 8.47
CA LEU A 195 22.23 -9.85 9.73
C LEU A 195 22.83 -10.75 10.82
N TYR A 196 22.39 -12.00 10.91
CA TYR A 196 22.96 -12.99 11.83
C TYR A 196 24.44 -13.21 11.56
N ASN A 197 24.82 -13.46 10.31
CA ASN A 197 26.21 -13.66 9.92
C ASN A 197 27.07 -12.42 10.20
N ALA A 198 26.51 -11.21 9.99
CA ALA A 198 27.20 -9.97 10.28
C ALA A 198 27.45 -9.77 11.78
N ILE A 199 26.47 -10.05 12.65
CA ILE A 199 26.66 -9.84 14.10
C ILE A 199 27.60 -10.86 14.74
N ILE A 200 27.64 -12.11 14.25
CA ILE A 200 28.55 -13.14 14.79
C ILE A 200 30.00 -12.96 14.31
N SER A 201 30.21 -12.27 13.19
CA SER A 201 31.55 -12.11 12.59
C SER A 201 32.21 -10.78 12.93
N THR A 202 31.44 -9.75 13.31
CA THR A 202 31.98 -8.42 13.58
C THR A 202 32.58 -8.29 14.98
N ASP A 203 33.69 -7.56 15.08
CA ASP A 203 34.29 -7.10 16.33
C ASP A 203 34.05 -5.60 16.58
N HIS A 204 33.23 -4.94 15.75
CA HIS A 204 33.02 -3.49 15.82
C HIS A 204 32.46 -3.08 17.20
N PRO A 205 33.13 -2.18 17.96
CA PRO A 205 32.77 -1.89 19.35
C PRO A 205 31.32 -1.45 19.56
N ARG A 206 30.79 -0.63 18.63
CA ARG A 206 29.39 -0.16 18.68
C ARG A 206 28.39 -1.30 18.50
N ALA A 207 28.62 -2.21 17.56
CA ALA A 207 27.73 -3.34 17.32
C ALA A 207 27.71 -4.30 18.52
N GLN A 208 28.90 -4.59 19.07
CA GLN A 208 29.04 -5.40 20.28
C GLN A 208 28.38 -4.76 21.50
N THR A 209 28.48 -3.43 21.65
CA THR A 209 27.82 -2.70 22.74
C THR A 209 26.30 -2.78 22.62
N PHE A 210 25.74 -2.52 21.44
CA PHE A 210 24.30 -2.58 21.21
C PHE A 210 23.74 -4.00 21.40
N PHE A 211 24.46 -5.02 20.92
CA PHE A 211 24.08 -6.41 21.15
C PHE A 211 24.06 -6.77 22.63
N LYS A 212 25.09 -6.38 23.41
CA LYS A 212 25.14 -6.61 24.86
C LYS A 212 23.99 -5.91 25.58
N GLN A 213 23.71 -4.65 25.24
CA GLN A 213 22.60 -3.89 25.81
C GLN A 213 21.25 -4.55 25.51
N TRP A 214 21.04 -4.96 24.25
CA TRP A 214 19.83 -5.67 23.85
C TRP A 214 19.68 -6.98 24.63
N LYS A 215 20.77 -7.75 24.77
CA LYS A 215 20.75 -9.03 25.49
C LYS A 215 20.37 -8.87 26.97
N ILE A 216 20.85 -7.82 27.63
CA ILE A 216 20.48 -7.50 29.02
C ILE A 216 18.98 -7.20 29.09
N LEU A 217 18.50 -6.23 28.29
CA LEU A 217 17.10 -5.82 28.28
C LEU A 217 16.14 -6.98 27.95
N PHE A 218 16.51 -7.78 26.94
CA PHE A 218 15.69 -8.90 26.52
C PHE A 218 15.67 -10.02 27.59
N GLY A 219 16.81 -10.29 28.23
CA GLY A 219 16.90 -11.26 29.32
C GLY A 219 16.04 -10.85 30.53
N GLU A 220 16.03 -9.57 30.90
CA GLU A 220 15.18 -9.03 31.97
C GLU A 220 13.69 -9.20 31.66
N VAL A 221 13.28 -8.97 30.42
CA VAL A 221 11.87 -9.10 29.99
C VAL A 221 11.42 -10.55 29.91
N CYS A 222 12.27 -11.44 29.39
CA CYS A 222 11.92 -12.85 29.21
C CYS A 222 12.09 -13.72 30.46
N GLY A 223 12.90 -13.28 31.43
CA GLY A 223 13.10 -13.97 32.70
C GLY A 223 13.94 -15.25 32.62
N TYR A 224 14.68 -15.46 31.53
CA TYR A 224 15.60 -16.60 31.36
C TYR A 224 16.82 -16.22 30.51
N ASP A 225 17.88 -17.02 30.62
CA ASP A 225 19.11 -16.83 29.84
C ASP A 225 18.87 -17.14 28.36
N VAL A 226 19.15 -16.14 27.52
CA VAL A 226 18.92 -16.12 26.07
C VAL A 226 20.00 -16.94 25.33
N ASP A 227 21.07 -17.35 25.99
CA ASP A 227 22.17 -18.08 25.34
C ASP A 227 21.87 -19.56 25.10
N SER A 228 20.92 -20.15 25.84
CA SER A 228 20.65 -21.59 25.78
C SER A 228 19.91 -21.96 24.48
N PRO A 229 20.54 -22.69 23.54
CA PRO A 229 19.90 -23.07 22.29
C PRO A 229 18.89 -24.18 22.53
N SER A 230 17.61 -23.78 22.59
CA SER A 230 16.49 -24.71 22.66
C SER A 230 16.19 -25.34 21.29
N GLU A 231 15.43 -26.42 21.28
CA GLU A 231 14.93 -27.03 20.04
C GLU A 231 14.15 -26.02 19.16
N LYS A 232 13.48 -25.05 19.79
CA LYS A 232 12.80 -23.96 19.07
C LYS A 232 13.78 -23.05 18.33
N ILE A 233 14.94 -22.77 18.93
CA ILE A 233 15.98 -21.95 18.29
C ILE A 233 16.60 -22.69 17.10
N ARG A 234 16.82 -24.01 17.21
CA ARG A 234 17.33 -24.80 16.06
C ARG A 234 16.36 -24.76 14.89
N LYS A 235 15.07 -24.94 15.14
CA LYS A 235 14.02 -24.82 14.11
C LYS A 235 13.96 -23.41 13.52
N LEU A 236 14.13 -22.38 14.34
CA LEU A 236 14.20 -21.00 13.87
C LEU A 236 15.42 -20.76 12.98
N ALA A 237 16.57 -21.31 13.37
CA ALA A 237 17.82 -21.24 12.59
C ALA A 237 17.64 -21.92 11.22
N GLU A 238 17.09 -23.13 11.21
CA GLU A 238 16.76 -23.87 9.99
C GLU A 238 15.79 -23.07 9.09
N PHE A 239 14.74 -22.50 9.69
CA PHE A 239 13.77 -21.67 8.97
C PHE A 239 14.43 -20.49 8.25
N TYR A 240 15.27 -19.73 8.95
CA TYR A 240 15.99 -18.59 8.37
C TYR A 240 17.24 -18.98 7.57
N GLY A 241 17.61 -20.26 7.49
CA GLY A 241 18.82 -20.72 6.78
C GLY A 241 20.13 -20.34 7.48
N ALA A 242 20.10 -20.17 8.80
CA ALA A 242 21.28 -20.01 9.64
C ALA A 242 21.85 -21.40 10.05
N PRO A 243 23.14 -21.49 10.42
CA PRO A 243 23.73 -22.74 10.93
C PRO A 243 22.92 -23.29 12.11
N THR A 244 22.56 -24.57 12.07
CA THR A 244 21.76 -25.24 13.12
C THR A 244 22.61 -25.79 14.26
N GLN A 245 23.83 -26.23 13.94
CA GLN A 245 24.81 -26.69 14.93
C GLN A 245 25.61 -25.51 15.46
N GLY A 246 25.68 -25.38 16.80
CA GLY A 246 26.41 -24.27 17.44
C GLY A 246 25.76 -22.89 17.24
N VAL A 247 24.47 -22.85 16.90
CA VAL A 247 23.74 -21.59 16.71
C VAL A 247 23.77 -20.72 17.97
N GLY A 248 24.15 -19.45 17.80
CA GLY A 248 24.00 -18.46 18.85
C GLY A 248 22.54 -18.04 18.95
N ALA A 249 21.84 -18.46 20.00
CA ALA A 249 20.43 -18.12 20.21
C ALA A 249 20.21 -16.60 20.32
N ALA A 250 20.98 -15.92 21.17
CA ALA A 250 20.90 -14.46 21.33
C ALA A 250 21.23 -13.70 20.02
N PRO A 251 22.34 -13.97 19.30
CA PRO A 251 22.60 -13.33 18.02
C PRO A 251 21.51 -13.55 16.96
N LEU A 252 20.91 -14.75 16.91
CA LEU A 252 19.83 -15.05 15.97
C LEU A 252 18.57 -14.22 16.27
N LEU A 253 18.15 -14.17 17.53
CA LEU A 253 17.00 -13.36 17.95
C LEU A 253 17.26 -11.86 17.72
N PHE A 254 18.48 -11.39 17.99
CA PHE A 254 18.86 -10.01 17.72
C PHE A 254 18.80 -9.67 16.23
N ALA A 255 19.23 -10.58 15.35
CA ALA A 255 19.12 -10.42 13.90
C ALA A 255 17.66 -10.37 13.43
N VAL A 256 16.79 -11.23 13.97
CA VAL A 256 15.35 -11.21 13.69
C VAL A 256 14.74 -9.87 14.11
N HIS A 257 15.00 -9.39 15.33
CA HIS A 257 14.49 -8.10 15.78
C HIS A 257 15.06 -6.93 14.98
N THR A 258 16.33 -7.00 14.59
CA THR A 258 16.95 -5.99 13.72
C THR A 258 16.24 -5.91 12.38
N TYR A 259 15.98 -7.05 11.73
CA TYR A 259 15.25 -7.10 10.47
C TYR A 259 13.86 -6.45 10.58
N TYR A 260 13.08 -6.84 11.58
CA TYR A 260 11.75 -6.27 11.82
C TYR A 260 11.82 -4.78 12.14
N SER A 261 12.81 -4.33 12.91
CA SER A 261 12.99 -2.90 13.22
C SER A 261 13.27 -2.08 11.96
N ILE A 262 14.16 -2.54 11.07
CA ILE A 262 14.44 -1.88 9.78
C ILE A 262 13.14 -1.76 8.96
N PHE A 263 12.39 -2.85 8.83
CA PHE A 263 11.11 -2.83 8.11
C PHE A 263 10.11 -1.84 8.72
N MET A 264 9.93 -1.86 10.04
CA MET A 264 8.99 -0.97 10.73
C MET A 264 9.38 0.50 10.60
N LYS A 265 10.67 0.83 10.64
CA LYS A 265 11.17 2.20 10.42
C LYS A 265 10.90 2.69 9.01
N LEU A 266 11.17 1.86 8.01
CA LEU A 266 10.88 2.18 6.62
C LEU A 266 9.37 2.39 6.42
N LEU A 267 8.53 1.49 6.94
CA LEU A 267 7.08 1.62 6.84
C LEU A 267 6.57 2.90 7.53
N ALA A 268 7.03 3.18 8.75
CA ALA A 268 6.68 4.38 9.49
C ALA A 268 7.11 5.64 8.72
N ALA A 269 8.34 5.65 8.19
CA ALA A 269 8.86 6.77 7.44
C ALA A 269 8.07 7.03 6.14
N GLU A 270 7.68 5.98 5.41
CA GLU A 270 6.84 6.13 4.20
C GLU A 270 5.46 6.70 4.55
N ILE A 271 4.83 6.22 5.62
CA ILE A 271 3.52 6.72 6.08
C ILE A 271 3.63 8.19 6.48
N VAL A 272 4.62 8.55 7.30
CA VAL A 272 4.81 9.94 7.74
C VAL A 272 5.12 10.86 6.55
N ALA A 273 6.03 10.45 5.67
CA ALA A 273 6.36 11.24 4.48
C ALA A 273 5.14 11.46 3.58
N PHE A 274 4.31 10.43 3.39
CA PHE A 274 3.07 10.52 2.62
C PHE A 274 2.09 11.55 3.20
N PHE A 275 1.80 11.49 4.51
CA PHE A 275 0.84 12.42 5.14
C PHE A 275 1.35 13.86 5.19
N HIS A 276 2.66 14.07 5.27
CA HIS A 276 3.27 15.40 5.31
C HIS A 276 3.73 15.92 3.94
N LYS A 277 3.49 15.17 2.85
CA LYS A 277 3.90 15.51 1.48
C LYS A 277 5.41 15.79 1.37
N LEU A 278 6.22 15.02 2.09
CA LEU A 278 7.68 15.12 2.07
C LEU A 278 8.29 14.06 1.14
N PRO A 279 9.49 14.30 0.57
CA PRO A 279 10.24 13.26 -0.12
C PRO A 279 10.51 12.08 0.82
N THR A 280 10.27 10.86 0.33
CA THR A 280 10.38 9.68 1.19
C THR A 280 11.83 9.21 1.34
N PRO A 281 12.24 8.66 2.50
CA PRO A 281 13.58 8.09 2.63
C PRO A 281 13.86 7.00 1.61
N LEU A 282 12.85 6.18 1.23
CA LEU A 282 13.03 5.19 0.17
C LEU A 282 13.38 5.81 -1.18
N GLN A 283 12.75 6.93 -1.55
CA GLN A 283 13.10 7.62 -2.81
C GLN A 283 14.57 8.04 -2.83
N LYS A 284 15.08 8.56 -1.71
CA LYS A 284 16.49 8.93 -1.59
C LYS A 284 17.41 7.71 -1.69
N MET A 285 17.09 6.63 -0.98
CA MET A 285 17.83 5.36 -1.03
C MET A 285 17.84 4.76 -2.44
N MET A 286 16.71 4.74 -3.14
CA MET A 286 16.62 4.23 -4.51
C MET A 286 17.40 5.11 -5.51
N SER A 287 17.55 6.40 -5.22
CA SER A 287 18.39 7.31 -6.02
C SER A 287 19.88 7.23 -5.69
N ALA A 288 20.28 6.39 -4.73
CA ALA A 288 21.67 6.22 -4.35
C ALA A 288 22.40 5.34 -5.36
N THR A 289 23.29 5.95 -6.15
CA THR A 289 24.04 5.25 -7.21
C THR A 289 25.28 4.53 -6.71
N THR A 290 25.64 4.67 -5.42
CA THR A 290 26.82 4.04 -4.82
C THR A 290 26.49 3.50 -3.43
N THR A 291 27.23 2.47 -2.98
CA THR A 291 27.11 1.89 -1.64
C THR A 291 27.30 2.95 -0.55
N ALA A 292 28.27 3.85 -0.71
CA ALA A 292 28.53 4.92 0.24
C ALA A 292 27.36 5.93 0.33
N LYS A 293 26.72 6.25 -0.80
CA LYS A 293 25.53 7.12 -0.79
C LYS A 293 24.35 6.39 -0.13
N LEU A 294 24.12 5.12 -0.46
CA LEU A 294 23.05 4.33 0.16
C LEU A 294 23.23 4.24 1.67
N LYS A 295 24.45 3.95 2.13
CA LYS A 295 24.81 3.94 3.55
C LYS A 295 24.45 5.25 4.25
N ARG A 296 24.76 6.40 3.65
CA ARG A 296 24.40 7.72 4.21
C ARG A 296 22.90 7.92 4.32
N GLU A 297 22.12 7.53 3.30
CA GLU A 297 20.66 7.65 3.36
C GLU A 297 20.05 6.73 4.45
N VAL A 298 20.64 5.55 4.64
CA VAL A 298 20.25 4.63 5.72
C VAL A 298 20.65 5.19 7.10
N GLU A 299 21.84 5.78 7.24
CA GLU A 299 22.27 6.46 8.46
C GLU A 299 21.35 7.66 8.79
N ASP A 300 20.89 8.41 7.77
CA ASP A 300 19.93 9.51 7.94
C ASP A 300 18.56 9.02 8.42
N LEU A 301 18.08 7.88 7.88
CA LEU A 301 16.88 7.21 8.36
C LEU A 301 17.03 6.78 9.82
N GLU A 302 18.12 6.08 10.16
CA GLU A 302 18.38 5.55 11.50
C GLU A 302 18.58 6.67 12.53
N ALA A 303 19.08 7.83 12.11
CA ALA A 303 19.17 9.01 12.96
C ALA A 303 17.81 9.71 13.16
N GLY A 304 16.74 9.26 12.48
CA GLY A 304 15.40 9.82 12.61
C GLY A 304 15.23 11.21 12.02
N SER A 305 16.02 11.56 11.00
CA SER A 305 16.01 12.90 10.41
C SER A 305 14.61 13.33 9.94
N LEU A 306 13.83 12.44 9.30
CA LEU A 306 12.45 12.76 8.90
C LEU A 306 11.58 13.20 10.08
N PHE A 307 11.67 12.49 11.21
CA PHE A 307 10.90 12.78 12.42
C PHE A 307 11.36 14.08 13.10
N ARG A 308 12.67 14.34 13.11
CA ARG A 308 13.23 15.59 13.63
C ARG A 308 12.75 16.83 12.85
N HIS A 309 12.58 16.74 11.52
CA HIS A 309 11.98 17.82 10.72
C HIS A 309 10.53 18.13 11.11
N LEU A 310 9.83 17.18 11.74
CA LEU A 310 8.46 17.33 12.23
C LEU A 310 8.41 17.66 13.73
N ASN A 311 9.54 18.04 14.34
CA ASN A 311 9.71 18.25 15.78
C ASN A 311 9.36 17.02 16.64
N ILE A 312 9.43 15.81 16.06
CA ILE A 312 9.33 14.56 16.80
C ILE A 312 10.75 14.15 17.19
N THR A 313 11.13 14.49 18.43
CA THR A 313 12.42 14.12 19.03
C THR A 313 12.33 12.77 19.73
N ASN A 314 13.47 12.09 19.93
CA ASN A 314 13.56 10.82 20.66
C ASN A 314 12.80 9.62 20.06
N PHE A 315 12.33 9.69 18.81
CA PHE A 315 11.61 8.56 18.20
C PHE A 315 12.53 7.36 17.92
N LEU A 316 13.75 7.63 17.43
CA LEU A 316 14.78 6.61 17.12
C LEU A 316 16.08 6.81 17.94
N GLU A 317 16.09 7.72 18.91
CA GLU A 317 17.29 7.94 19.73
C GLU A 317 17.56 6.73 20.63
N GLY A 318 18.80 6.25 20.65
CA GLY A 318 19.18 5.06 21.43
C GLY A 318 18.77 3.73 20.80
N ASP A 319 18.43 3.70 19.52
CA ASP A 319 18.02 2.47 18.85
C ASP A 319 19.18 1.47 18.66
N LEU A 320 19.07 0.35 19.38
CA LEU A 320 20.04 -0.75 19.37
C LEU A 320 20.09 -1.47 18.01
N PHE A 321 19.03 -1.38 17.22
CA PHE A 321 18.89 -2.06 15.93
C PHE A 321 19.53 -1.29 14.77
N ALA A 322 20.10 -0.10 15.01
CA ALA A 322 20.87 0.64 14.01
C ALA A 322 22.33 0.15 13.86
N TRP A 323 22.75 -0.88 14.60
CA TRP A 323 24.14 -1.36 14.69
C TRP A 323 24.78 -1.69 13.34
N TYR A 324 23.97 -2.20 12.40
CA TYR A 324 24.44 -2.72 11.12
C TYR A 324 25.07 -1.62 10.24
N THR A 325 24.70 -0.36 10.44
CA THR A 325 25.30 0.80 9.74
C THR A 325 26.80 0.93 10.04
N SER A 326 27.24 0.50 11.23
CA SER A 326 28.64 0.61 11.65
C SER A 326 29.53 -0.47 11.05
N VAL A 327 28.95 -1.60 10.66
CA VAL A 327 29.67 -2.74 10.04
C VAL A 327 29.48 -2.78 8.52
N TRP A 328 28.79 -1.78 7.96
CA TRP A 328 28.54 -1.67 6.54
C TRP A 328 29.82 -1.30 5.79
N CYS A 329 30.32 -2.24 4.98
CA CYS A 329 31.50 -2.12 4.12
C CYS A 329 31.21 -1.40 2.80
#